data_AF-A0A381UBA3-F1
#
_entry.id   AF-A0A381UBA3-F1
#
_cell.length_a   1.000
_cell.length_b   1.000
_cell.length_c   1.000
_cell.angle_alpha   90.00
_cell.angle_beta   90.00
_cell.angle_gamma   90.00
#
_symmetry.space_group_name_H-M   'P 1'
#
loop_
_entity.id
_entity.type
_entity.pdbx_description
1 polymer ?
#
loop_
_entity_poly.entity_id
_entity_poly.type
_entity_poly.pdbx_seq_one_letter_code
_entity_poly.pdbx_strand_id
1 'polypeptide(L)'
;MKFINRLTVLSPFWLLSSCYLLIPLLRSPIQAPQFFIDIDSAIPFIWWMIIPYYFYYIIVFLPLMISDLNMLKSLVNIAMILLLGSYSIFIIWPISCAPVLMSIQPNPLSALYGFVTFSWLQQNAFPSVHVIISTFIGLIFARQIPGLKWLFWIVIVLVFLATFLTKQHFIADSIAGLIIGIIGYRIWFEKVMIKSEG
;
A
#
# COMPACT_ATOMS: atom_id res chain seq x y z
N MET A 1 -18.32 -9.41 -19.78
CA MET A 1 -17.00 -9.57 -20.43
C MET A 1 -16.28 -10.81 -19.90
N LYS A 2 -15.46 -11.49 -20.71
CA LYS A 2 -14.71 -12.67 -20.27
C LYS A 2 -13.69 -12.31 -19.19
N PHE A 3 -13.63 -13.11 -18.12
CA PHE A 3 -12.71 -12.99 -17.00
C PHE A 3 -11.24 -12.87 -17.44
N ILE A 4 -10.85 -13.60 -18.49
CA ILE A 4 -9.51 -13.60 -19.08
C ILE A 4 -9.04 -12.18 -19.43
N ASN A 5 -9.90 -11.33 -19.98
CA ASN A 5 -9.51 -9.97 -20.37
C ASN A 5 -9.11 -9.11 -19.14
N ARG A 6 -9.77 -9.32 -17.99
CA ARG A 6 -9.43 -8.60 -16.74
C ARG A 6 -8.10 -9.07 -16.18
N LEU A 7 -7.85 -10.37 -16.21
CA LEU A 7 -6.56 -10.94 -15.81
C LEU A 7 -5.41 -10.37 -16.64
N THR A 8 -5.56 -10.33 -17.97
CA THR A 8 -4.54 -9.79 -18.88
C THR A 8 -4.26 -8.32 -18.60
N VAL A 9 -5.28 -7.52 -18.27
CA VAL A 9 -5.08 -6.10 -17.95
C VAL A 9 -4.41 -5.91 -16.58
N LEU A 10 -4.69 -6.76 -15.60
CA LEU A 10 -4.14 -6.64 -14.24
C LEU A 10 -2.74 -7.23 -14.06
N SER A 11 -2.37 -8.21 -14.88
CA SER A 11 -1.08 -8.91 -14.73
C SER A 11 0.15 -7.99 -14.70
N PRO A 12 0.23 -6.87 -15.46
CA PRO A 12 1.38 -5.95 -15.36
C PRO A 12 1.48 -5.28 -13.99
N PHE A 13 0.35 -4.92 -13.38
CA PHE A 13 0.33 -4.34 -12.04
C PHE A 13 0.80 -5.34 -10.99
N TRP A 14 0.38 -6.60 -11.06
CA TRP A 14 0.83 -7.64 -10.13
C TRP A 14 2.30 -8.01 -10.33
N LEU A 15 2.76 -8.08 -11.58
CA LEU A 15 4.17 -8.30 -11.89
C LEU A 15 5.04 -7.16 -11.34
N LEU A 16 4.63 -5.91 -11.54
CA LEU A 16 5.35 -4.77 -10.97
C LEU A 16 5.28 -4.76 -9.44
N SER A 17 4.16 -5.18 -8.85
CA SER A 17 4.02 -5.32 -7.40
C SER A 17 5.02 -6.33 -6.83
N SER A 18 5.28 -7.45 -7.52
CA SER A 18 6.26 -8.44 -7.06
C SER A 18 7.71 -7.95 -7.18
N CYS A 19 8.01 -7.01 -8.09
CA CYS A 19 9.32 -6.37 -8.17
C CYS A 19 9.71 -5.61 -6.89
N TYR A 20 8.76 -5.31 -5.99
CA TYR A 20 9.03 -4.81 -4.63
C TYR A 20 10.11 -5.63 -3.90
N LEU A 21 10.05 -6.97 -4.07
CA LEU A 21 10.98 -7.91 -3.42
C LEU A 21 12.39 -7.89 -4.02
N LEU A 22 12.58 -7.26 -5.18
CA LEU A 22 13.87 -7.19 -5.86
C LEU A 22 14.69 -5.96 -5.45
N ILE A 23 14.05 -4.96 -4.85
CA ILE A 23 14.71 -3.69 -4.48
C ILE A 23 15.90 -3.90 -3.52
N PRO A 24 15.84 -4.82 -2.53
CA PRO A 24 17.00 -5.10 -1.69
C PRO A 24 18.23 -5.63 -2.41
N LEU A 25 18.07 -6.22 -3.59
CA LEU A 25 19.19 -6.67 -4.42
C LEU A 25 19.92 -5.49 -5.09
N LEU A 26 19.24 -4.34 -5.19
CA LEU A 26 19.76 -3.15 -5.86
C LEU A 26 20.36 -2.14 -4.87
N ARG A 27 19.78 -2.04 -3.66
CA ARG A 27 20.16 -1.02 -2.67
C ARG A 27 20.12 -1.56 -1.25
N SER A 28 21.21 -1.30 -0.51
CA SER A 28 21.30 -1.57 0.91
C SER A 28 20.50 -0.53 1.73
N PRO A 29 19.95 -0.92 2.89
CA PRO A 29 19.25 0.01 3.77
C PRO A 29 20.16 1.12 4.30
N ILE A 30 19.60 2.31 4.45
CA ILE A 30 20.17 3.38 5.27
C ILE A 30 19.32 3.58 6.54
N GLN A 31 19.90 4.19 7.56
CA GLN A 31 19.16 4.52 8.78
C GLN A 31 18.06 5.54 8.47
N ALA A 32 16.89 5.35 9.09
CA ALA A 32 15.82 6.34 9.04
C ALA A 32 16.23 7.65 9.77
N PRO A 33 15.69 8.81 9.37
CA PRO A 33 15.91 10.06 10.09
C PRO A 33 15.57 9.94 11.58
N GLN A 34 16.40 10.51 12.45
CA GLN A 34 16.22 10.38 13.91
C GLN A 34 14.83 10.83 14.38
N PHE A 35 14.32 11.94 13.82
CA PHE A 35 12.98 12.44 14.13
C PHE A 35 11.85 11.44 13.81
N PHE A 36 11.99 10.60 12.78
CA PHE A 36 11.01 9.53 12.50
C PHE A 36 11.02 8.50 13.63
N ILE A 37 12.22 8.09 14.06
CA ILE A 37 12.42 7.14 15.15
C ILE A 37 11.84 7.70 16.46
N ASP A 38 12.11 8.97 16.76
CA ASP A 38 11.67 9.61 17.99
C ASP A 38 10.14 9.67 18.07
N ILE A 39 9.46 10.05 16.98
CA ILE A 39 7.99 10.02 16.91
C ILE A 39 7.45 8.60 17.12
N ASP A 40 7.94 7.64 16.34
CA ASP A 40 7.40 6.29 16.35
C ASP A 40 7.76 5.50 17.61
N SER A 41 8.75 5.95 18.39
CA SER A 41 9.08 5.39 19.70
C SER A 41 7.94 5.56 20.71
N ALA A 42 7.14 6.64 20.59
CA ALA A 42 6.00 6.91 21.45
C ALA A 42 4.72 6.16 21.03
N ILE A 43 4.69 5.64 19.79
CA ILE A 43 3.54 4.91 19.27
C ILE A 43 3.52 3.49 19.86
N PRO A 44 2.41 3.02 20.45
CA PRO A 44 2.34 1.68 21.02
C PRO A 44 2.33 0.60 19.93
N PHE A 45 2.95 -0.55 20.24
CA PHE A 45 2.77 -1.76 19.45
C PHE A 45 1.43 -2.42 19.78
N ILE A 46 0.58 -2.61 18.77
CA ILE A 46 -0.74 -3.26 18.91
C ILE A 46 -0.75 -4.52 18.05
N TRP A 47 -0.44 -5.66 18.67
CA TRP A 47 -0.19 -6.93 17.98
C TRP A 47 -1.33 -7.43 17.08
N TRP A 48 -2.59 -7.17 17.43
CA TRP A 48 -3.74 -7.63 16.63
C TRP A 48 -3.94 -6.80 15.36
N MET A 49 -3.29 -5.63 15.24
CA MET A 49 -3.32 -4.81 14.03
C MET A 49 -2.65 -5.48 12.83
N ILE A 50 -1.96 -6.61 13.02
CA ILE A 50 -1.50 -7.43 11.91
C ILE A 50 -2.67 -7.93 11.05
N ILE A 51 -3.85 -8.17 11.64
CA ILE A 51 -5.05 -8.60 10.89
C ILE A 51 -5.45 -7.56 9.83
N PRO A 52 -5.72 -6.29 10.18
CA PRO A 52 -6.02 -5.26 9.18
C PRO A 52 -4.84 -4.95 8.25
N TYR A 53 -3.59 -5.17 8.67
CA TYR A 53 -2.43 -5.07 7.77
C TYR A 53 -2.60 -5.99 6.55
N TYR A 54 -3.13 -7.21 6.74
CA TYR A 54 -3.35 -8.15 5.65
C TYR A 54 -4.43 -7.73 4.64
N PHE A 55 -5.28 -6.75 4.96
CA PHE A 55 -6.30 -6.30 4.01
C PHE A 55 -5.70 -5.75 2.72
N TYR A 56 -4.48 -5.22 2.77
CA TYR A 56 -3.72 -4.86 1.56
C TYR A 56 -3.66 -6.01 0.55
N TYR A 57 -3.34 -7.23 0.99
CA TYR A 57 -3.22 -8.40 0.10
C TYR A 57 -4.57 -8.83 -0.49
N ILE A 58 -5.69 -8.43 0.11
CA ILE A 58 -7.03 -8.62 -0.48
C ILE A 58 -7.30 -7.51 -1.49
N ILE A 59 -6.96 -6.26 -1.14
CA ILE A 59 -7.24 -5.07 -1.94
C ILE A 59 -6.53 -5.12 -3.30
N VAL A 60 -5.31 -5.66 -3.39
CA VAL A 60 -4.58 -5.79 -4.67
C VAL A 60 -5.31 -6.67 -5.70
N PHE A 61 -6.23 -7.53 -5.28
CA PHE A 61 -7.05 -8.38 -6.16
C PHE A 61 -8.45 -7.82 -6.42
N LEU A 62 -8.95 -6.87 -5.61
CA LEU A 62 -10.27 -6.26 -5.79
C LEU A 62 -10.53 -5.73 -7.20
N PRO A 63 -9.57 -5.10 -7.92
CA PRO A 63 -9.79 -4.62 -9.29
C PRO A 63 -10.30 -5.69 -10.27
N LEU A 64 -10.16 -6.99 -9.99
CA LEU A 64 -10.80 -8.05 -10.78
C LEU A 64 -12.31 -7.91 -10.86
N MET A 65 -12.95 -7.27 -9.88
CA MET A 65 -14.39 -7.03 -9.86
C MET A 65 -14.84 -5.93 -10.84
N ILE A 66 -13.92 -5.09 -11.32
CA ILE A 66 -14.22 -4.03 -12.28
C ILE A 66 -14.51 -4.65 -13.66
N SER A 67 -15.73 -4.44 -14.15
CA SER A 67 -16.17 -4.99 -15.45
C SER A 67 -15.90 -4.07 -16.64
N ASP A 68 -15.77 -2.76 -16.41
CA ASP A 68 -15.41 -1.77 -17.42
C ASP A 68 -13.89 -1.80 -17.67
N LEU A 69 -13.48 -2.10 -18.92
CA LEU A 69 -12.07 -2.19 -19.28
C LEU A 69 -11.34 -0.86 -19.29
N ASN A 70 -11.99 0.23 -19.69
CA ASN A 70 -11.35 1.54 -19.74
C ASN A 70 -11.06 2.02 -18.33
N MET A 71 -12.02 1.81 -17.43
CA MET A 71 -11.89 2.07 -16.02
C MET A 71 -10.78 1.21 -15.37
N LEU A 72 -10.75 -0.09 -15.67
CA LEU A 72 -9.71 -1.01 -15.18
C LEU A 72 -8.32 -0.67 -15.72
N LYS A 73 -8.19 -0.39 -17.01
CA LYS A 73 -6.91 0.04 -17.62
C LYS A 73 -6.40 1.34 -17.02
N SER A 74 -7.30 2.30 -16.76
CA SER A 74 -6.95 3.55 -16.08
C SER A 74 -6.45 3.29 -14.66
N LEU A 75 -7.15 2.42 -13.90
CA LEU A 75 -6.73 2.02 -12.56
C LEU A 75 -5.35 1.38 -12.58
N VAL A 76 -5.14 0.37 -13.44
CA VAL A 76 -3.86 -0.34 -13.56
C VAL A 76 -2.72 0.61 -13.92
N ASN A 77 -2.92 1.50 -14.90
CA ASN A 77 -1.91 2.46 -15.30
C ASN A 77 -1.49 3.37 -14.13
N ILE A 78 -2.47 3.94 -13.42
CA ILE A 78 -2.18 4.83 -12.29
C ILE A 78 -1.56 4.06 -11.14
N ALA A 79 -2.04 2.86 -10.80
CA ALA A 79 -1.44 2.01 -9.79
C ALA A 79 0.03 1.71 -10.10
N MET A 80 0.37 1.42 -11.35
CA MET A 80 1.77 1.22 -11.77
C MET A 80 2.60 2.49 -11.63
N ILE A 81 2.07 3.67 -11.97
CA ILE A 81 2.76 4.95 -11.76
C ILE A 81 3.03 5.19 -10.27
N LEU A 82 2.05 4.92 -9.41
CA LEU A 82 2.19 5.05 -7.95
C LEU A 82 3.27 4.10 -7.40
N LEU A 83 3.32 2.86 -7.90
CA LEU A 83 4.37 1.89 -7.54
C LEU A 83 5.74 2.35 -8.02
N LEU A 84 5.89 2.74 -9.29
CA LEU A 84 7.16 3.21 -9.85
C LEU A 84 7.69 4.46 -9.12
N GLY A 85 6.80 5.39 -8.76
CA GLY A 85 7.14 6.56 -7.95
C GLY A 85 7.67 6.15 -6.57
N SER A 86 6.98 5.22 -5.90
CA SER A 86 7.43 4.69 -4.60
C SER A 86 8.78 3.97 -4.71
N TYR A 87 8.95 3.13 -5.73
CA TYR A 87 10.20 2.37 -5.94
C TYR A 87 11.38 3.28 -6.27
N SER A 88 11.14 4.37 -6.99
CA SER A 88 12.17 5.38 -7.24
C SER A 88 12.64 6.02 -5.92
N ILE A 89 11.72 6.30 -5.00
CA ILE A 89 12.07 6.77 -3.66
C ILE A 89 12.83 5.69 -2.89
N PHE A 90 12.40 4.43 -2.92
CA PHE A 90 13.12 3.34 -2.26
C PHE A 90 14.55 3.16 -2.80
N ILE A 91 14.80 3.48 -4.07
CA ILE A 91 16.16 3.40 -4.65
C ILE A 91 17.02 4.60 -4.25
N ILE A 92 16.44 5.81 -4.29
CA ILE A 92 17.15 7.06 -4.00
C ILE A 92 17.39 7.21 -2.49
N TRP A 93 16.38 6.86 -1.69
CA TRP A 93 16.34 7.04 -0.24
C TRP A 93 15.83 5.75 0.45
N PRO A 94 16.67 4.68 0.50
CA PRO A 94 16.32 3.34 1.00
C PRO A 94 16.24 3.30 2.54
N ILE A 95 15.39 4.14 3.15
CA ILE A 95 15.31 4.22 4.61
C ILE A 95 14.75 2.93 5.22
N SER A 96 15.41 2.46 6.28
CA SER A 96 15.07 1.20 6.94
C SER A 96 14.01 1.36 8.03
N CYS A 97 12.98 0.51 8.01
CA CYS A 97 12.03 0.36 9.12
C CYS A 97 12.58 -0.50 10.28
N ALA A 98 13.82 -0.98 10.21
CA ALA A 98 14.43 -1.81 11.25
C ALA A 98 14.27 -1.25 12.69
N PRO A 99 14.43 0.06 12.97
CA PRO A 99 14.30 0.59 14.32
C PRO A 99 12.93 0.34 14.94
N VAL A 100 11.84 0.49 14.18
CA VAL A 100 10.49 0.18 14.66
C VAL A 100 10.25 -1.33 14.67
N LEU A 101 10.70 -2.04 13.63
CA LEU A 101 10.51 -3.48 13.50
C LEU A 101 11.10 -4.27 14.68
N MET A 102 12.27 -3.86 15.17
CA MET A 102 12.92 -4.49 16.32
C MET A 102 12.17 -4.28 17.65
N SER A 103 11.17 -3.40 17.71
CA SER A 103 10.32 -3.21 18.89
C SER A 103 9.16 -4.19 19.00
N ILE A 104 8.93 -5.03 17.97
CA ILE A 104 7.89 -6.05 17.98
C ILE A 104 8.15 -7.06 19.10
N GLN A 105 7.15 -7.24 19.96
CA GLN A 105 7.19 -8.20 21.06
C GLN A 105 6.51 -9.52 20.66
N PRO A 106 6.92 -10.68 21.23
CA PRO A 106 6.21 -11.94 21.07
C PRO A 106 4.72 -11.79 21.43
N ASN A 107 3.85 -12.32 20.59
CA ASN A 107 2.40 -12.16 20.73
C ASN A 107 1.64 -13.37 20.14
N PRO A 108 0.32 -13.50 20.37
CA PRO A 108 -0.46 -14.63 19.87
C PRO A 108 -0.48 -14.78 18.34
N LEU A 109 -0.18 -13.71 17.59
CA LEU A 109 -0.17 -13.69 16.13
C LEU A 109 1.24 -13.58 15.55
N SER A 110 2.30 -13.91 16.31
CA SER A 110 3.69 -13.85 15.84
C SER A 110 3.93 -14.58 14.51
N ALA A 111 3.22 -15.68 14.25
CA ALA A 111 3.31 -16.39 12.97
C ALA A 111 2.89 -15.51 11.78
N LEU A 112 1.84 -14.69 11.95
CA LEU A 112 1.39 -13.75 10.92
C LEU A 112 2.44 -12.66 10.66
N TYR A 113 3.08 -12.14 11.71
CA TYR A 113 4.23 -11.24 11.55
C TYR A 113 5.37 -11.89 10.76
N GLY A 114 5.69 -13.15 11.05
CA GLY A 114 6.75 -13.90 10.36
C GLY A 114 6.53 -14.09 8.85
N PHE A 115 5.30 -14.04 8.36
CA PHE A 115 5.01 -14.17 6.92
C PHE A 115 5.21 -12.88 6.13
N VAL A 116 5.23 -11.73 6.79
CA VAL A 116 5.33 -10.41 6.12
C VAL A 116 6.61 -9.66 6.49
N THR A 117 7.31 -10.09 7.54
CA THR A 117 8.58 -9.51 7.97
C THR A 117 9.75 -10.37 7.48
N PHE A 118 10.65 -9.76 6.72
CA PHE A 118 11.88 -10.40 6.26
C PHE A 118 13.10 -9.60 6.70
N SER A 119 14.11 -10.28 7.23
CA SER A 119 15.36 -9.63 7.68
C SER A 119 16.12 -8.92 6.56
N TRP A 120 15.93 -9.36 5.31
CA TRP A 120 16.59 -8.82 4.11
C TRP A 120 15.77 -7.71 3.40
N LEU A 121 14.55 -7.41 3.86
CA LEU A 121 13.64 -6.44 3.23
C LEU A 121 13.15 -5.43 4.27
N GLN A 122 13.92 -4.37 4.45
CA GLN A 122 13.65 -3.35 5.48
C GLN A 122 13.71 -1.91 4.93
N GLN A 123 14.32 -1.71 3.77
CA GLN A 123 14.60 -0.43 3.13
C GLN A 123 13.45 0.17 2.29
N ASN A 124 12.34 -0.56 2.15
CA ASN A 124 11.18 -0.12 1.38
C ASN A 124 10.14 0.58 2.27
N ALA A 125 10.60 1.41 3.22
CA ALA A 125 9.71 1.98 4.23
C ALA A 125 8.93 3.20 3.69
N PHE A 126 9.60 4.27 3.27
CA PHE A 126 8.96 5.52 2.84
C PHE A 126 8.87 5.65 1.31
N PRO A 127 7.68 5.93 0.74
CA PRO A 127 6.35 5.94 1.36
C PRO A 127 5.73 4.54 1.46
N SER A 128 4.70 4.37 2.30
CA SER A 128 4.06 3.05 2.44
C SER A 128 3.17 2.68 1.25
N VAL A 129 3.64 1.74 0.41
CA VAL A 129 2.88 1.18 -0.72
C VAL A 129 1.58 0.51 -0.25
N HIS A 130 1.60 -0.12 0.93
CA HIS A 130 0.41 -0.73 1.54
C HIS A 130 -0.72 0.31 1.67
N VAL A 131 -0.39 1.50 2.18
CA VAL A 131 -1.36 2.59 2.33
C VAL A 131 -1.72 3.21 0.99
N ILE A 132 -0.74 3.47 0.09
CA ILE A 132 -0.99 4.08 -1.22
C ILE A 132 -2.03 3.29 -2.01
N ILE A 133 -1.79 1.99 -2.19
CA ILE A 133 -2.62 1.13 -3.03
C ILE A 133 -3.96 0.87 -2.35
N SER A 134 -3.98 0.66 -1.03
CA SER A 134 -5.23 0.47 -0.28
C SER A 134 -6.13 1.69 -0.33
N THR A 135 -5.55 2.89 -0.18
CA THR A 135 -6.26 4.16 -0.31
C THR A 135 -6.77 4.36 -1.72
N PHE A 136 -5.89 4.20 -2.72
CA PHE A 136 -6.23 4.40 -4.12
C PHE A 136 -7.39 3.50 -4.57
N ILE A 137 -7.25 2.18 -4.39
CA ILE A 137 -8.26 1.21 -4.80
C ILE A 137 -9.50 1.32 -3.91
N GLY A 138 -9.33 1.48 -2.60
CA GLY A 138 -10.45 1.61 -1.66
C GLY A 138 -11.35 2.79 -1.97
N LEU A 139 -10.80 3.96 -2.33
CA LEU A 139 -11.60 5.13 -2.72
C LEU A 139 -12.34 4.91 -4.05
N ILE A 140 -11.72 4.22 -5.01
CA ILE A 140 -12.39 3.82 -6.26
C ILE A 140 -13.60 2.94 -5.95
N PHE A 141 -13.43 1.92 -5.11
CA PHE A 141 -14.51 0.99 -4.75
C PHE A 141 -15.58 1.63 -3.87
N ALA A 142 -15.22 2.52 -2.95
CA ALA A 142 -16.16 3.31 -2.17
C ALA A 142 -17.11 4.14 -3.07
N ARG A 143 -16.60 4.60 -4.22
CA ARG A 143 -17.40 5.31 -5.22
C ARG A 143 -18.21 4.37 -6.10
N GLN A 144 -17.61 3.28 -6.59
CA GLN A 144 -18.30 2.35 -7.49
C GLN A 144 -19.42 1.57 -6.81
N ILE A 145 -19.31 1.36 -5.49
CA ILE A 145 -20.30 0.64 -4.69
C ILE A 145 -20.74 1.53 -3.52
N PRO A 146 -21.56 2.58 -3.75
CA PRO A 146 -21.90 3.58 -2.73
C PRO A 146 -22.51 3.00 -1.45
N GLY A 147 -23.25 1.89 -1.56
CA GLY A 147 -23.84 1.18 -0.42
C GLY A 147 -22.80 0.57 0.53
N LEU A 148 -21.57 0.34 0.05
CA LEU A 148 -20.46 -0.20 0.84
C LEU A 148 -19.35 0.84 1.08
N LYS A 149 -19.58 2.14 0.82
CA LYS A 149 -18.54 3.17 0.95
C LYS A 149 -17.88 3.19 2.34
N TRP A 150 -18.68 3.00 3.39
CA TRP A 150 -18.20 2.99 4.77
C TRP A 150 -17.28 1.80 5.04
N LEU A 151 -17.58 0.63 4.47
CA LEU A 151 -16.71 -0.54 4.56
C LEU A 151 -15.34 -0.21 3.98
N PHE A 152 -15.28 0.36 2.77
CA PHE A 152 -14.01 0.71 2.14
C PHE A 152 -13.26 1.81 2.90
N TRP A 153 -13.94 2.83 3.43
CA TRP A 153 -13.30 3.86 4.26
C TRP A 153 -12.74 3.28 5.56
N ILE A 154 -13.49 2.42 6.24
CA ILE A 154 -13.01 1.72 7.44
C ILE A 154 -11.77 0.89 7.09
N VAL A 155 -11.79 0.14 5.99
CA VAL A 155 -10.64 -0.66 5.55
C VAL A 155 -9.42 0.21 5.26
N ILE A 156 -9.57 1.37 4.61
CA ILE A 156 -8.46 2.32 4.37
C ILE A 156 -7.87 2.79 5.70
N VAL A 157 -8.71 3.22 6.64
CA VAL A 157 -8.27 3.68 7.96
C VAL A 157 -7.59 2.56 8.73
N LEU A 158 -8.14 1.34 8.68
CA LEU A 158 -7.56 0.18 9.34
C LEU A 158 -6.19 -0.19 8.78
N VAL A 159 -6.00 -0.18 7.44
CA VAL A 159 -4.68 -0.41 6.84
C VAL A 159 -3.70 0.70 7.22
N PHE A 160 -4.14 1.97 7.16
CA PHE A 160 -3.33 3.12 7.55
C PHE A 160 -2.85 3.03 9.00
N LEU A 161 -3.74 2.69 9.93
CA LEU A 161 -3.39 2.50 11.33
C LEU A 161 -2.51 1.25 11.52
N ALA A 162 -2.77 0.19 10.75
CA ALA A 162 -2.06 -1.06 10.88
C ALA A 162 -0.57 -0.92 10.58
N THR A 163 -0.18 -0.17 9.54
CA THR A 163 1.22 -0.10 9.10
C THR A 163 2.19 0.33 10.19
N PHE A 164 1.83 1.31 11.01
CA PHE A 164 2.69 1.78 12.10
C PHE A 164 2.38 1.15 13.47
N LEU A 165 1.13 0.78 13.76
CA LEU A 165 0.79 0.08 15.00
C LEU A 165 1.32 -1.37 15.04
N THR A 166 1.57 -1.96 13.87
CA THR A 166 2.27 -3.24 13.70
C THR A 166 3.79 -3.10 13.64
N LYS A 167 4.31 -1.86 13.71
CA LYS A 167 5.75 -1.56 13.62
C LYS A 167 6.41 -2.02 12.30
N GLN A 168 5.64 -2.07 11.21
CA GLN A 168 6.17 -2.37 9.87
C GLN A 168 6.64 -1.11 9.13
N HIS A 169 6.06 0.05 9.47
CA HIS A 169 6.36 1.36 8.90
C HIS A 169 6.42 2.43 9.99
N PHE A 170 7.05 3.56 9.67
CA PHE A 170 6.88 4.78 10.44
C PHE A 170 5.52 5.42 10.14
N ILE A 171 5.01 6.26 11.05
CA ILE A 171 3.77 7.01 10.79
C ILE A 171 3.92 7.96 9.60
N ALA A 172 5.10 8.53 9.40
CA ALA A 172 5.42 9.40 8.27
C ALA A 172 5.22 8.69 6.92
N ASP A 173 5.66 7.43 6.81
CA ASP A 173 5.47 6.59 5.61
C ASP A 173 3.98 6.42 5.29
N SER A 174 3.18 6.25 6.33
CA SER A 174 1.74 6.00 6.26
C SER A 174 0.98 7.26 5.85
N ILE A 175 1.36 8.42 6.41
CA ILE A 175 0.79 9.73 6.04
C ILE A 175 1.11 10.06 4.58
N ALA A 176 2.37 9.89 4.17
CA ALA A 176 2.77 10.10 2.77
C ALA A 176 1.99 9.16 1.85
N GLY A 177 1.84 7.89 2.24
CA GLY A 177 1.09 6.92 1.47
C GLY A 177 -0.39 7.28 1.30
N LEU A 178 -1.03 7.77 2.36
CA LEU A 178 -2.43 8.23 2.31
C LEU A 178 -2.59 9.41 1.34
N ILE A 179 -1.71 10.41 1.42
CA ILE A 179 -1.73 11.59 0.54
C ILE A 179 -1.54 11.17 -0.92
N ILE A 180 -0.51 10.37 -1.20
CA ILE A 180 -0.20 9.90 -2.56
C ILE A 180 -1.35 9.04 -3.12
N GLY A 181 -1.95 8.17 -2.31
CA GLY A 181 -3.10 7.37 -2.71
C GLY A 181 -4.33 8.21 -3.05
N ILE A 182 -4.62 9.27 -2.28
CA ILE A 182 -5.69 10.24 -2.56
C ILE A 182 -5.41 10.98 -3.88
N ILE A 183 -4.16 11.41 -4.13
CA ILE A 183 -3.76 12.05 -5.38
C ILE A 183 -4.00 11.10 -6.56
N GLY A 184 -3.56 9.85 -6.45
CA GLY A 184 -3.82 8.82 -7.46
C GLY A 184 -5.31 8.66 -7.76
N TYR A 185 -6.15 8.64 -6.72
CA TYR A 185 -7.61 8.55 -6.87
C TYR A 185 -8.17 9.76 -7.63
N ARG A 186 -7.73 10.97 -7.31
CA ARG A 186 -8.17 12.19 -8.01
C ARG A 186 -7.80 12.16 -9.49
N ILE A 187 -6.57 11.79 -9.82
CA ILE A 187 -6.11 11.67 -11.22
C ILE A 187 -6.96 10.63 -11.98
N TRP A 188 -7.23 9.49 -11.35
CA TRP A 188 -8.07 8.46 -11.96
C TRP A 188 -9.49 8.95 -12.18
N PHE A 189 -10.06 9.66 -11.20
CA PHE A 189 -11.40 10.22 -11.27
C PHE A 189 -11.54 11.21 -12.43
N GLU A 190 -10.60 12.15 -12.57
CA GLU A 190 -10.59 13.11 -13.68
C GLU A 190 -10.49 12.41 -15.04
N LYS A 191 -9.65 11.38 -15.13
CA LYS A 191 -9.43 10.64 -16.37
C LYS A 191 -10.63 9.81 -16.82
N VAL A 192 -11.35 9.20 -15.87
CA VAL A 192 -12.45 8.27 -16.19
C VAL A 192 -13.81 8.96 -16.22
N MET A 193 -14.05 9.97 -15.38
CA MET A 193 -15.38 10.53 -15.18
C MET A 193 -15.57 11.90 -15.82
N ILE A 194 -14.55 12.77 -15.79
CA ILE A 194 -14.70 14.13 -16.37
C ILE A 194 -14.54 14.07 -17.89
N LYS A 195 -13.60 13.27 -18.39
CA LYS A 195 -13.38 13.10 -19.84
C LYS A 195 -14.42 12.24 -20.55
N SER A 196 -15.35 11.60 -19.83
CA SER A 196 -16.47 10.87 -20.43
C SER A 196 -17.72 11.74 -20.64
N GLU A 197 -17.75 12.94 -20.08
CA GLU A 197 -18.90 13.86 -20.11
C GLU A 197 -18.71 15.06 -21.06
N GLY A 198 -17.57 15.14 -21.78
CA GLY A 198 -17.29 16.15 -22.80
C GLY A 198 -16.82 15.52 -24.11
#